data_AF-A0A179FA10-F1
#
_entry.id   AF-A0A179FA10-F1
#
_cell.length_a   1.000
_cell.length_b   1.000
_cell.length_c   1.000
_cell.angle_alpha   90.00
_cell.angle_beta   90.00
_cell.angle_gamma   90.00
#
_symmetry.space_group_name_H-M   'P 1'
#
loop_
_entity.id
_entity.type
_entity.pdbx_description
1 polymer ?
#
loop_
_entity_poly.entity_id
_entity_poly.type
_entity_poly.pdbx_seq_one_letter_code
_entity_poly.pdbx_strand_id
1 'polypeptide(L)'
;MRFVAEKTSIPVPKVYCAFTDKGATYIVMSMIHGHIASHGWDALPEESKARILQQPRQMIQELRFIKPPKTIGIANSAGGPFMIVVYFQAILGSLYINSRIPRGIDK
;
A
#
# COMPACT_ATOMS: atom_id res chain seq x y z
N MET A 1 -7.76 2.26 -2.59
CA MET A 1 -6.73 3.19 -3.07
C MET A 1 -7.10 3.87 -4.41
N ARG A 2 -8.39 3.94 -4.78
CA ARG A 2 -8.82 4.40 -6.11
C ARG A 2 -8.47 5.87 -6.40
N PHE A 3 -8.65 6.75 -5.41
CA PHE A 3 -8.37 8.18 -5.56
C PHE A 3 -6.93 8.49 -5.98
N VAL A 4 -5.94 7.82 -5.39
CA VAL A 4 -4.52 8.02 -5.75
C VAL A 4 -4.23 7.43 -7.14
N ALA A 5 -4.76 6.24 -7.44
CA ALA A 5 -4.60 5.57 -8.73
C ALA A 5 -5.14 6.40 -9.90
N GLU A 6 -6.25 7.12 -9.70
CA GLU A 6 -6.91 7.92 -10.73
C GLU A 6 -6.22 9.28 -10.96
N LYS A 7 -5.37 9.73 -10.03
CA LYS A 7 -4.80 11.09 -10.03
C LYS A 7 -3.29 11.13 -10.19
N THR A 8 -2.62 9.98 -10.13
CA THR A 8 -1.16 9.87 -10.18
C THR A 8 -0.74 8.64 -10.96
N SER A 9 0.51 8.61 -11.40
CA SER A 9 1.12 7.45 -12.04
C SER A 9 1.68 6.42 -11.04
N ILE A 10 1.50 6.68 -9.74
CA ILE A 10 2.11 5.93 -8.66
C ILE A 10 1.55 4.50 -8.64
N PRO A 11 2.40 3.47 -8.60
CA PRO A 11 1.94 2.10 -8.46
C PRO A 11 1.29 1.95 -7.08
N VAL A 12 -0.02 1.72 -7.07
CA VAL A 12 -0.80 1.48 -5.85
C VAL A 12 -1.46 0.10 -5.86
N PRO A 13 -1.58 -0.58 -4.71
CA PRO A 13 -2.24 -1.87 -4.63
C PRO A 13 -3.72 -1.77 -5.02
N LYS A 14 -4.20 -2.72 -5.84
CA LYS A 14 -5.63 -2.92 -6.06
C LYS A 14 -6.22 -3.56 -4.82
N VAL A 15 -7.14 -2.86 -4.16
CA VAL A 15 -7.86 -3.40 -2.99
C VAL A 15 -8.96 -4.32 -3.48
N TYR A 16 -8.98 -5.56 -3.00
CA TYR A 16 -10.02 -6.54 -3.30
C TYR A 16 -11.15 -6.48 -2.27
N CYS A 17 -10.81 -6.40 -0.97
CA CYS A 17 -11.79 -6.21 0.10
C CYS A 17 -11.14 -5.61 1.35
N ALA A 18 -11.98 -5.09 2.25
CA ALA A 18 -11.60 -4.70 3.60
C ALA A 18 -12.66 -5.21 4.58
N PHE A 19 -12.24 -5.80 5.69
CA PHE A 19 -13.13 -6.40 6.69
C PHE A 19 -12.53 -6.31 8.08
N THR A 20 -13.37 -6.38 9.11
CA THR A 20 -12.94 -6.41 10.50
C THR A 20 -13.20 -7.79 11.08
N ASP A 21 -12.17 -8.41 11.68
CA ASP A 21 -12.28 -9.66 12.43
C ASP A 21 -11.61 -9.48 13.79
N LYS A 22 -12.31 -9.88 14.87
CA LYS A 22 -11.83 -9.79 16.26
C LYS A 22 -11.24 -8.43 16.67
N GLY A 23 -11.85 -7.34 16.20
CA GLY A 23 -11.40 -5.98 16.50
C GLY A 23 -10.20 -5.49 15.67
N ALA A 24 -9.68 -6.31 14.75
CA ALA A 24 -8.64 -5.91 13.80
C ALA A 24 -9.24 -5.69 12.41
N THR A 25 -8.85 -4.61 11.75
CA THR A 25 -9.27 -4.31 10.37
C THR A 25 -8.20 -4.79 9.40
N TYR A 26 -8.62 -5.59 8.43
CA TYR A 26 -7.81 -6.17 7.39
C TYR A 26 -8.16 -5.55 6.05
N ILE A 27 -7.14 -5.32 5.21
CA ILE A 27 -7.31 -4.90 3.82
C ILE A 27 -6.58 -5.91 2.94
N VAL A 28 -7.33 -6.64 2.12
CA VAL A 28 -6.77 -7.58 1.14
C VAL A 28 -6.55 -6.82 -0.16
N MET A 29 -5.32 -6.86 -0.66
CA MET A 29 -4.90 -6.08 -1.82
C MET A 29 -3.85 -6.83 -2.66
N SER A 30 -3.69 -6.42 -3.93
CA SER A 30 -2.67 -6.97 -4.82
C SER A 30 -1.26 -6.66 -4.31
N MET A 31 -0.33 -7.59 -4.48
CA MET A 31 1.08 -7.35 -4.18
C MET A 31 1.71 -6.46 -5.26
N ILE A 32 2.47 -5.44 -4.83
CA ILE A 32 3.37 -4.71 -5.73
C ILE A 32 4.70 -5.45 -5.73
N HIS A 33 5.13 -5.89 -6.91
CA HIS A 33 6.42 -6.56 -7.07
C HIS A 33 7.55 -5.55 -6.97
N GLY A 34 8.59 -5.89 -6.21
CA GLY A 34 9.76 -5.05 -6.06
C GLY A 34 10.75 -5.63 -5.06
N HIS A 35 11.92 -4.99 -4.98
CA HIS A 35 12.93 -5.29 -3.97
C HIS A 35 12.89 -4.24 -2.87
N ILE A 36 13.23 -4.66 -1.66
CA ILE A 36 13.39 -3.73 -0.53
C ILE A 36 14.55 -2.81 -0.86
N ALA A 37 14.32 -1.49 -0.86
CA ALA A 37 15.32 -0.50 -1.27
C ALA A 37 16.59 -0.52 -0.39
N SER A 38 16.51 -1.01 0.85
CA SER A 38 17.67 -1.18 1.73
C SER A 38 18.55 -2.37 1.34
N HIS A 39 18.05 -3.35 0.59
CA HIS A 39 18.83 -4.51 0.18
C HIS A 39 19.97 -4.06 -0.74
N GLY A 40 21.21 -4.27 -0.26
CA GLY A 40 22.41 -3.92 -1.01
C GLY A 40 22.66 -2.42 -1.14
N TRP A 41 21.97 -1.57 -0.36
CA TRP A 41 22.08 -0.11 -0.47
C TRP A 41 23.52 0.37 -0.39
N ASP A 42 24.29 -0.12 0.58
CA ASP A 42 25.69 0.32 0.78
C ASP A 42 26.61 -0.06 -0.39
N ALA A 43 26.29 -1.16 -1.08
CA ALA A 43 27.05 -1.64 -2.23
C ALA A 43 26.66 -0.95 -3.55
N LEU A 44 25.59 -0.15 -3.58
CA LEU A 44 25.17 0.55 -4.78
C LEU A 44 26.07 1.76 -5.07
N PRO A 45 26.44 1.99 -6.35
CA PRO A 45 27.06 3.24 -6.77
C PRO A 45 26.18 4.45 -6.47
N GLU A 46 26.79 5.60 -6.22
CA GLU A 46 26.07 6.82 -5.85
C GLU A 46 25.03 7.25 -6.91
N GLU A 47 25.34 7.05 -8.19
CA GLU A 47 24.39 7.30 -9.28
C GLU A 47 23.14 6.42 -9.18
N SER A 48 23.30 5.15 -8.80
CA SER A 48 22.17 4.23 -8.61
C SER A 48 21.32 4.64 -7.40
N LYS A 49 21.97 5.05 -6.30
CA LYS A 49 21.28 5.59 -5.12
C LYS A 49 20.48 6.84 -5.48
N ALA A 50 21.08 7.77 -6.22
CA ALA A 50 20.41 8.98 -6.68
C ALA A 50 19.18 8.67 -7.54
N ARG A 51 19.29 7.73 -8.49
CA ARG A 51 18.15 7.26 -9.31
C ARG A 51 17.06 6.59 -8.48
N ILE A 52 17.43 5.80 -7.48
CA ILE A 52 16.45 5.17 -6.58
C ILE A 52 15.74 6.24 -5.74
N LEU A 53 16.43 7.26 -5.24
CA LEU A 53 15.83 8.36 -4.46
C LEU A 53 15.01 9.33 -5.32
N GLN A 54 15.33 9.45 -6.61
CA GLN A 54 14.59 10.28 -7.54
C GLN A 54 13.15 9.77 -7.73
N GLN A 55 12.95 8.45 -7.78
CA GLN A 55 11.64 7.83 -7.95
C GLN A 55 10.62 8.22 -6.85
N PRO A 56 10.87 7.96 -5.54
CA PRO A 56 9.93 8.34 -4.49
C PRO A 56 9.80 9.86 -4.36
N ARG A 57 10.83 10.63 -4.71
CA ARG A 57 10.71 12.09 -4.77
C ARG A 57 9.65 12.53 -5.77
N GLN A 58 9.67 11.97 -6.99
CA GLN A 58 8.66 12.24 -8.02
C GLN A 58 7.26 11.80 -7.57
N MET A 59 7.15 10.60 -7.00
CA MET A 59 5.88 10.09 -6.47
C MET A 59 5.30 11.00 -5.37
N ILE A 60 6.13 11.47 -4.44
CA ILE A 60 5.69 12.41 -3.38
C ILE A 60 5.25 13.74 -3.98
N GLN A 61 5.94 14.23 -5.01
CA GLN A 61 5.55 15.45 -5.72
C GLN A 61 4.18 15.29 -6.39
N GLU A 62 3.94 14.16 -7.06
CA GLU A 62 2.62 13.84 -7.65
C GLU A 62 1.52 13.82 -6.58
N LEU A 63 1.75 13.15 -5.45
CA LEU A 63 0.78 13.10 -4.33
C LEU A 63 0.45 14.49 -3.81
N ARG A 64 1.46 15.34 -3.61
CA ARG A 64 1.28 16.70 -3.10
C ARG A 64 0.60 17.63 -4.09
N PHE A 65 0.66 17.30 -5.38
CA PHE A 65 0.01 18.07 -6.43
C PHE A 65 -1.49 17.77 -6.55
N ILE A 66 -1.98 16.66 -5.98
CA ILE A 66 -3.40 16.35 -5.96
C ILE A 66 -4.13 17.42 -5.13
N LYS A 67 -4.96 18.22 -5.80
CA LYS A 67 -5.79 19.22 -5.11
C LYS A 67 -6.77 18.50 -4.17
N PRO A 68 -6.86 18.90 -2.89
CA PRO A 68 -7.86 18.34 -2.00
C PRO A 68 -9.27 18.64 -2.55
N PRO A 69 -10.22 17.69 -2.48
CA PRO A 69 -11.59 17.94 -2.87
C PRO A 69 -12.15 19.12 -2.07
N LYS A 70 -12.79 20.08 -2.74
CA LYS A 70 -13.33 21.31 -2.11
C LYS A 70 -14.39 21.05 -1.02
N THR A 71 -14.88 19.81 -0.93
CA THR A 71 -16.04 19.41 -0.12
C THR A 71 -15.71 18.45 1.03
N ILE A 72 -14.45 18.01 1.19
CA ILE A 72 -14.10 16.97 2.18
C ILE A 72 -12.95 17.46 3.05
N GLY A 73 -13.26 17.76 4.32
CA GLY A 73 -12.26 17.88 5.39
C GLY A 73 -11.59 16.52 5.63
N ILE A 74 -10.32 16.53 6.04
CA ILE A 74 -9.52 15.32 6.26
C ILE A 74 -10.30 14.37 7.19
N ALA A 75 -10.75 13.25 6.65
CA ALA A 75 -11.46 12.22 7.40
C ALA A 75 -10.89 10.85 7.03
N ASN A 76 -10.71 9.98 8.02
CA ASN A 76 -10.71 8.55 7.79
C ASN A 76 -12.03 8.19 7.08
N SER A 77 -12.04 7.23 6.15
CA SER A 77 -13.27 6.73 5.51
C SER A 77 -14.37 6.29 6.49
N ALA A 78 -14.04 6.15 7.79
CA ALA A 78 -14.98 5.85 8.88
C ALA A 78 -14.93 6.85 10.06
N GLY A 79 -14.24 8.00 9.97
CA GLY A 79 -14.16 8.99 11.06
C GLY A 79 -13.40 8.56 12.33
N GLY A 80 -12.77 7.39 12.36
CA GLY A 80 -11.98 6.88 13.49
C GLY A 80 -10.49 7.24 13.45
N PRO A 81 -9.73 6.98 14.54
CA PRO A 81 -8.30 7.29 14.62
C PRO A 81 -7.49 6.59 13.51
N PHE A 82 -6.51 7.31 12.96
CA PHE A 82 -5.57 6.81 11.95
C PHE A 82 -4.70 5.70 12.55
N MET A 83 -4.95 4.45 12.18
CA MET A 83 -4.04 3.34 12.45
C MET A 83 -3.35 2.93 11.14
N ILE A 84 -2.14 3.45 10.94
CA ILE A 84 -1.20 2.85 9.99
C ILE A 84 -0.68 1.58 10.67
N VAL A 85 -1.16 0.42 10.24
CA VAL A 85 -0.57 -0.86 10.61
C VAL A 85 0.14 -1.39 9.37
N VAL A 86 1.44 -1.10 9.26
CA VAL A 86 2.32 -1.76 8.28
C VAL A 86 2.85 -3.04 8.94
N TYR A 87 2.10 -4.14 8.86
CA TYR A 87 2.69 -5.46 9.06
C TYR A 87 3.15 -5.99 7.71
N PHE A 88 4.41 -5.72 7.38
CA PHE A 88 5.11 -6.42 6.32
C PHE A 88 5.60 -7.77 6.86
N GLN A 89 4.67 -8.67 7.19
CA GLN A 89 5.02 -10.05 7.53
C GLN A 89 5.11 -10.86 6.22
N ALA A 90 6.18 -10.61 5.46
CA ALA A 90 6.67 -11.63 4.54
C ALA A 90 7.04 -12.86 5.39
N ILE A 91 6.66 -14.05 4.91
CA ILE A 91 7.02 -15.39 5.41
C ILE A 91 5.99 -16.13 6.30
N LEU A 92 5.20 -15.50 7.18
CA LEU A 92 4.21 -16.26 8.00
C LEU A 92 2.81 -16.39 7.37
N GLY A 93 2.49 -15.59 6.34
CA GLY A 93 1.15 -15.55 5.72
C GLY A 93 0.76 -16.79 4.89
N SER A 94 1.73 -17.56 4.37
CA SER A 94 1.40 -18.76 3.57
C SER A 94 0.79 -19.89 4.39
N LEU A 95 1.09 -19.98 5.69
CA LEU A 95 0.47 -20.99 6.56
C LEU A 95 -0.92 -20.56 7.06
N TYR A 96 -1.11 -19.26 7.33
CA TYR A 96 -2.35 -18.80 7.96
C TYR A 96 -3.49 -18.58 6.95
N ILE A 97 -3.19 -18.09 5.75
CA ILE A 97 -4.20 -17.82 4.70
C ILE A 97 -4.81 -19.11 4.13
N ASN A 98 -4.05 -20.21 4.07
CA ASN A 98 -4.55 -21.50 3.58
C ASN A 98 -5.53 -22.19 4.54
N SER A 99 -5.57 -21.80 5.81
CA SER A 99 -6.39 -22.50 6.82
C SER A 99 -7.84 -22.01 6.90
N ARG A 100 -8.20 -20.88 6.26
CA ARG A 100 -9.50 -20.22 6.48
C ARG A 100 -10.15 -19.51 5.31
N ILE A 101 -9.65 -19.62 4.08
CA ILE A 101 -10.47 -19.23 2.91
C ILE A 101 -11.46 -20.40 2.68
N PRO A 102 -12.77 -20.25 2.93
CA PRO A 102 -13.72 -21.21 2.38
C PRO A 102 -13.62 -21.07 0.87
N ARG A 103 -13.21 -22.15 0.20
CA ARG A 103 -13.34 -22.30 -1.25
C ARG A 103 -14.83 -22.15 -1.58
N GLY A 104 -15.22 -20.94 -1.95
CA GLY A 104 -16.61 -20.56 -2.14
C GLY A 104 -16.72 -19.25 -2.92
N ILE A 105 -16.02 -19.19 -4.05
CA ILE A 105 -16.48 -18.37 -5.19
C ILE A 105 -16.48 -19.32 -6.38
N ASP A 106 -17.53 -20.15 -6.43
CA ASP A 106 -18.09 -20.68 -7.67
C ASP A 106 -19.47 -20.04 -7.81
N LYS A 107 -19.75 -19.64 -9.05
CA LYS A 107 -20.96 -19.05 -9.65
C LYS A 107 -21.08 -17.52 -9.64
#